data_AF-A0A8C6P7Y5-F1
#
_entry.id   AF-A0A8C6P7Y5-F1
#
_cell.length_a   1.000
_cell.length_b   1.000
_cell.length_c   1.000
_cell.angle_alpha   90.00
_cell.angle_beta   90.00
_cell.angle_gamma   90.00
#
_symmetry.space_group_name_H-M   'P 1'
#
loop_
_entity.id
_entity.type
_entity.pdbx_description
1 polymer ?
#
loop_
_entity_poly.entity_id
_entity_poly.type
_entity_poly.pdbx_seq_one_letter_code
_entity_poly.pdbx_strand_id
1 'polypeptide(L)' 'MACAENEGWITHRRLCRRLAENKRRLDAERSQTRVNIGVAFQRWRKLRNSQGMKTDSMVALFLLDR' A
#
# COMPACT_ATOMS: atom_id res chain seq x y z
N MET A 1 -6.57 -41.60 -14.49
CA MET A 1 -6.19 -40.21 -14.82
C MET A 1 -6.85 -39.14 -13.95
N ALA A 2 -7.87 -39.44 -13.12
CA ALA A 2 -8.57 -38.44 -12.29
C ALA A 2 -7.77 -37.87 -11.08
N CYS A 3 -6.69 -38.52 -10.63
CA CYS A 3 -5.95 -38.07 -9.45
C CYS A 3 -5.08 -36.82 -9.72
N ALA A 4 -4.52 -36.68 -10.92
CA ALA A 4 -3.63 -35.55 -11.26
C ALA A 4 -4.38 -34.21 -11.38
N GLU A 5 -5.62 -34.24 -11.86
CA GLU A 5 -6.48 -33.05 -11.96
C GLU A 5 -6.84 -32.51 -10.58
N ASN A 6 -7.05 -33.41 -9.60
CA ASN A 6 -7.40 -33.03 -8.23
C ASN A 6 -6.22 -32.36 -7.49
N GLU A 7 -4.98 -32.76 -7.79
CA GLU A 7 -3.77 -32.13 -7.23
C GLU A 7 -3.52 -30.72 -7.78
N GLY A 8 -3.89 -30.47 -9.04
CA GLY A 8 -3.83 -29.15 -9.66
C GLY A 8 -4.71 -28.13 -8.93
N TRP A 9 -5.97 -28.50 -8.64
CA TRP A 9 -6.91 -27.65 -7.90
C TRP A 9 -6.47 -27.38 -6.46
N ILE A 10 -5.91 -28.39 -5.78
CA ILE A 10 -5.39 -28.24 -4.42
C ILE A 10 -4.17 -27.30 -4.40
N THR A 11 -3.28 -27.42 -5.39
CA THR A 11 -2.09 -26.59 -5.53
C THR A 11 -2.45 -25.13 -5.83
N HIS A 12 -3.41 -24.92 -6.73
CA HIS A 12 -3.94 -23.60 -7.06
C HIS A 12 -4.51 -22.90 -5.81
N ARG A 13 -5.33 -23.61 -5.03
CA ARG A 13 -5.91 -23.07 -3.79
C ARG A 13 -4.85 -22.68 -2.76
N ARG A 14 -3.78 -23.48 -2.61
CA ARG A 14 -2.65 -23.15 -1.71
C ARG A 14 -1.89 -21.91 -2.19
N LEU A 15 -1.66 -21.77 -3.49
CA LEU A 15 -0.98 -20.61 -4.07
C LEU A 15 -1.77 -19.33 -3.82
N CYS A 16 -3.08 -19.32 -4.11
CA CYS A 16 -3.94 -18.17 -3.85
C CYS A 16 -3.92 -17.75 -2.37
N ARG A 17 -3.92 -18.72 -1.44
CA ARG A 17 -3.83 -18.42 0.00
C ARG A 17 -2.51 -17.73 0.36
N ARG A 18 -1.38 -18.26 -0.10
CA ARG A 18 -0.05 -17.66 0.15
C ARG A 18 0.07 -16.25 -0.43
N LEU A 19 -0.45 -16.03 -1.63
CA LEU A 19 -0.47 -14.70 -2.26
C LEU A 19 -1.34 -13.72 -1.47
N ALA A 20 -2.49 -14.16 -0.97
CA ALA A 20 -3.35 -13.34 -0.12
C ALA A 20 -2.70 -13.00 1.22
N GLU A 21 -2.01 -13.95 1.87
CA GLU A 21 -1.23 -13.73 3.09
C GLU A 21 -0.09 -12.74 2.87
N ASN A 22 0.67 -12.90 1.78
CA ASN A 22 1.76 -11.97 1.46
C ASN A 22 1.23 -10.57 1.15
N LYS A 23 0.12 -10.46 0.40
CA LYS A 23 -0.56 -9.18 0.17
C LYS A 23 -0.99 -8.53 1.49
N ARG A 24 -1.63 -9.28 2.39
CA ARG A 24 -2.05 -8.78 3.71
C ARG A 24 -0.86 -8.28 4.54
N ARG A 25 0.26 -9.01 4.54
CA ARG A 25 1.48 -8.58 5.25
C ARG A 25 2.03 -7.27 4.68
N LEU A 26 2.18 -7.18 3.36
CA LEU A 26 2.66 -5.97 2.69
C LEU A 26 1.71 -4.79 2.88
N ASP A 27 0.40 -5.04 2.91
CA ASP A 27 -0.60 -4.00 3.18
C ASP A 27 -0.56 -3.55 4.64
N ALA A 28 -0.29 -4.46 5.59
CA ALA A 28 -0.09 -4.12 7.00
C ALA A 28 1.17 -3.25 7.20
N GLU A 29 2.31 -3.63 6.62
CA GLU A 29 3.54 -2.84 6.66
C GLU A 29 3.34 -1.44 6.05
N ARG A 30 2.65 -1.36 4.91
CA ARG A 30 2.30 -0.07 4.28
C ARG A 30 1.32 0.74 5.11
N SER A 31 0.38 0.11 5.81
CA SER A 31 -0.60 0.82 6.63
C SER A 31 0.04 1.60 7.79
N GLN A 32 1.17 1.12 8.32
CA GLN A 32 1.89 1.78 9.41
C GLN A 32 2.48 3.14 9.01
N THR A 33 2.78 3.33 7.72
CA THR A 33 3.38 4.56 7.19
C THR A 33 2.42 5.37 6.32
N ARG A 34 1.20 4.86 6.08
CA ARG A 34 0.21 5.49 5.21
C ARG A 34 -0.52 6.62 5.93
N VAL A 35 -0.33 7.85 5.45
CA VAL A 35 -1.11 9.02 5.90
C VAL A 35 -2.36 9.15 5.02
N ASN A 36 -3.54 8.98 5.62
CA ASN A 36 -4.82 9.17 4.92
C ASN A 36 -5.23 10.65 4.94
N ILE A 37 -4.76 11.40 3.95
CA ILE A 37 -4.98 12.85 3.85
C ILE A 37 -6.42 13.19 3.37
N GLY A 38 -7.11 12.25 2.72
CA GLY A 38 -8.51 12.42 2.30
C GLY A 38 -8.74 13.65 1.41
N VAL A 39 -9.73 14.47 1.76
CA VAL A 39 -10.08 15.72 1.05
C VAL A 39 -8.92 16.73 1.00
N ALA A 40 -7.99 16.68 1.96
CA ALA A 40 -6.84 17.54 1.99
C ALA A 40 -5.73 17.11 1.02
N PHE A 41 -5.83 15.91 0.38
CA PHE A 41 -4.78 15.38 -0.50
C PHE A 41 -4.52 16.30 -1.70
N GLN A 42 -5.56 16.92 -2.25
CA GLN A 42 -5.41 17.88 -3.34
C GLN A 42 -4.66 19.14 -2.88
N ARG A 43 -4.94 19.65 -1.68
CA ARG A 43 -4.23 20.81 -1.10
C ARG A 43 -2.78 20.45 -0.77
N TRP A 44 -2.56 19.26 -0.23
CA TRP A 44 -1.24 18.71 0.07
C TRP A 44 -0.38 18.59 -1.19
N ARG A 45 -0.91 18.00 -2.26
CA ARG A 45 -0.20 17.86 -3.53
C ARG A 45 0.10 19.21 -4.19
N LYS A 46 -0.84 20.15 -4.13
CA LYS A 46 -0.62 21.53 -4.60
C LYS A 46 0.53 22.20 -3.84
N LEU A 47 0.52 22.13 -2.51
CA LEU A 47 1.57 22.69 -1.66
C LEU A 47 2.93 22.05 -1.95
N ARG A 48 2.96 20.71 -2.04
CA ARG A 48 4.16 19.95 -2.38
C ARG A 48 4.76 20.39 -3.71
N ASN A 49 3.93 20.50 -4.75
CA ASN A 49 4.37 20.88 -6.08
C ASN A 49 4.83 22.35 -6.13
N SER A 50 4.11 23.27 -5.46
CA SER A 50 4.47 24.70 -5.47
C SER A 50 5.80 25.00 -4.76
N GLN A 51 6.15 24.18 -3.77
CA GLN A 51 7.38 24.34 -2.98
C GLN A 51 8.50 23.38 -3.44
N GLY A 52 8.29 22.61 -4.51
CA GLY A 52 9.30 21.67 -5.03
C GLY A 52 9.66 20.53 -4.08
N MET A 53 8.76 20.17 -3.16
CA MET A 53 9.03 19.16 -2.15
C MET A 53 8.93 17.74 -2.73
N LYS A 54 9.95 16.91 -2.47
CA LYS A 54 10.05 15.52 -2.96
C LYS A 54 9.21 14.52 -2.18
N THR A 55 9.03 14.73 -0.87
CA THR A 55 8.35 13.75 0.00
C THR A 55 7.25 14.41 0.82
N ASP A 56 6.24 13.62 1.17
CA ASP A 56 5.15 14.08 2.03
C ASP A 56 5.66 14.39 3.45
N SER A 57 6.70 13.72 3.93
CA SER A 57 7.35 14.03 5.20
C SER A 57 7.88 15.47 5.25
N MET A 58 8.42 15.99 4.15
CA MET A 58 8.89 17.39 4.09
C MET A 58 7.73 18.38 4.13
N VAL A 59 6.60 18.05 3.51
CA VAL A 59 5.38 18.86 3.60
C VAL A 59 4.86 18.89 5.03
N ALA A 60 4.92 17.76 5.75
CA ALA A 60 4.53 17.68 7.16
C ALA A 60 5.44 18.54 8.05
N LEU A 61 6.76 18.42 7.91
CA LEU A 61 7.72 19.25 8.66
C LEU A 61 7.50 20.74 8.40
N PHE A 62 7.37 21.14 7.13
CA PHE A 62 7.08 22.52 6.76
C PHE A 62 5.80 23.09 7.39
N LEU A 63 4.77 22.26 7.61
CA LEU A 63 3.54 22.67 8.26
C LEU A 63 3.65 22.73 9.79
N LEU A 64 4.54 21.93 10.38
CA LEU A 64 4.75 21.84 11.84
C LEU A 64 5.75 22.88 12.35
N ASP A 65 6.71 23.30 11.53
CA ASP A 65 7.74 24.30 11.87
C ASP A 65 7.22 25.75 11.79
N ARG A 66 5.90 25.97 11.93
CA ARG A 66 5.23 27.27 11.82
C ARG A 66 4.54 27.72 13.10
#